data_AF-A0A4V1PPL9-F1
#
_entry.id   AF-A0A4V1PPL9-F1
#
_cell.length_a   1.000
_cell.length_b   1.000
_cell.length_c   1.000
_cell.angle_alpha   90.00
_cell.angle_beta   90.00
_cell.angle_gamma   90.00
#
_symmetry.space_group_name_H-M   'P 1'
#
loop_
_entity.id
_entity.type
_entity.pdbx_description
1 polymer ?
#
loop_
_entity_poly.entity_id
_entity_poly.type
_entity_poly.pdbx_seq_one_letter_code
_entity_poly.pdbx_strand_id
1 'polypeptide(L)'
;MVKELTWELWCEVFNDPEFFRPIIFQIYEKEGMEKPAAILGLTPGTNGVFKVDGHVIKIFVPTQVKKWSEDDFEIETFHIDRAVKLGINTPKIIASGFVVDRYKWEYLLLEYLDAAEAGHAVKKMPEDQKRAFAFEIRSLVDKMNDCDKPMIAQERLVDRVILGQRWKAYPHKIQEALADYLSGIDLKACCYVHGDLTAENVMIDKVGHVHIIDFADTTIAPSYYEHAPICFDLFGCDKTLIRYYFEGLDDKQIIEELYKGLLIHDFGGEILKILMGKCKNRTIQDLSGLDQIKEIISEATGL
;
A
#
# COMPACT_ATOMS: atom_id res chain seq x y z
N MET A 1 10.63 -34.29 11.60
CA MET A 1 9.59 -33.45 12.21
C MET A 1 9.48 -32.19 11.38
N VAL A 2 8.42 -32.04 10.58
CA VAL A 2 8.20 -30.77 9.87
C VAL A 2 7.85 -29.73 10.93
N LYS A 3 8.65 -28.66 11.02
CA LYS A 3 8.43 -27.58 11.98
C LYS A 3 7.02 -27.03 11.78
N GLU A 4 6.31 -26.77 12.87
CA GLU A 4 5.09 -25.98 12.84
C GLU A 4 5.37 -24.59 12.26
N LEU A 5 4.48 -24.10 11.41
CA LEU A 5 4.58 -22.76 10.85
C LEU A 5 4.35 -21.74 11.97
N THR A 6 5.40 -21.01 12.33
CA THR A 6 5.32 -19.83 13.21
C THR A 6 5.47 -18.56 12.36
N TRP A 7 5.23 -17.40 12.95
CA TRP A 7 5.46 -16.14 12.26
C TRP A 7 6.93 -15.95 11.87
N GLU A 8 7.86 -16.39 12.72
CA GLU A 8 9.29 -16.30 12.45
C GLU A 8 9.66 -17.17 11.25
N LEU A 9 9.12 -18.39 11.18
CA LEU A 9 9.31 -19.25 10.02
C LEU A 9 8.64 -18.64 8.78
N TRP A 10 7.45 -18.06 8.90
CA TRP A 10 6.80 -17.36 7.80
C TRP A 10 7.70 -16.27 7.21
N CYS A 11 8.26 -15.40 8.05
CA CYS A 11 9.21 -14.37 7.62
C CYS A 11 10.49 -14.92 6.97
N GLU A 12 10.86 -16.17 7.24
CA GLU A 12 11.99 -16.83 6.57
C GLU A 12 11.60 -17.38 5.19
N VAL A 13 10.38 -17.90 5.03
CA VAL A 13 9.98 -18.70 3.86
C VAL A 13 9.01 -18.03 2.90
N PHE A 14 8.38 -16.90 3.26
CA PHE A 14 7.26 -16.32 2.49
C PHE A 14 7.58 -16.01 1.02
N ASN A 15 8.86 -15.84 0.66
CA ASN A 15 9.31 -15.66 -0.73
C ASN A 15 10.14 -16.84 -1.28
N ASP A 16 10.05 -18.04 -0.68
CA ASP A 16 10.79 -19.24 -1.12
C ASP A 16 9.94 -20.11 -2.08
N PRO A 17 10.27 -20.16 -3.39
CA PRO A 17 9.54 -20.98 -4.35
C PRO A 17 9.51 -22.47 -4.02
N GLU A 18 10.57 -23.00 -3.41
CA GLU A 18 10.64 -24.44 -3.09
C GLU A 18 9.73 -24.78 -1.91
N PHE A 19 9.62 -23.89 -0.93
CA PHE A 19 8.68 -24.05 0.18
C PHE A 19 7.22 -24.10 -0.32
N PHE A 20 6.85 -23.20 -1.25
CA PHE A 20 5.48 -23.09 -1.75
C PHE A 20 5.15 -24.00 -2.92
N ARG A 21 6.13 -24.64 -3.57
CA ARG A 21 5.92 -25.52 -4.73
C ARG A 21 4.81 -26.56 -4.51
N PRO A 22 4.73 -27.30 -3.39
CA PRO A 22 3.65 -28.26 -3.17
C PRO A 22 2.27 -27.61 -3.08
N ILE A 23 2.17 -26.42 -2.46
CA ILE A 23 0.93 -25.67 -2.30
C ILE A 23 0.47 -25.13 -3.67
N ILE A 24 1.39 -24.53 -4.44
CA ILE A 24 1.12 -24.02 -5.79
C ILE A 24 0.63 -25.14 -6.71
N PHE A 25 1.21 -26.34 -6.62
CA PHE A 25 0.77 -27.49 -7.41
C PHE A 25 -0.65 -27.93 -7.05
N GLN A 26 -1.03 -27.92 -5.77
CA GLN A 26 -2.39 -28.23 -5.35
C GLN A 26 -3.39 -27.18 -5.85
N ILE A 27 -2.99 -25.90 -5.85
CA ILE A 27 -3.82 -24.82 -6.36
C ILE A 27 -4.07 -24.99 -7.86
N TYR A 28 -3.01 -25.24 -8.65
CA TYR A 28 -3.14 -25.47 -10.09
C TYR A 28 -3.98 -26.71 -10.40
N GLU A 29 -3.81 -27.81 -9.66
CA GLU A 29 -4.65 -29.00 -9.80
C GLU A 29 -6.12 -28.70 -9.49
N LYS A 30 -6.39 -27.97 -8.40
CA LYS A 30 -7.75 -27.55 -8.01
C LYS A 30 -8.43 -26.71 -9.08
N GLU A 31 -7.69 -25.79 -9.71
CA GLU A 31 -8.19 -24.92 -10.77
C GLU A 31 -8.20 -25.60 -12.16
N GLY A 32 -7.87 -26.89 -12.24
CA GLY A 32 -7.88 -27.65 -13.50
C GLY A 32 -6.79 -27.21 -14.49
N MET A 33 -5.69 -26.65 -13.98
CA MET A 33 -4.56 -26.15 -14.75
C MET A 33 -3.40 -27.16 -14.77
N GLU A 34 -2.58 -27.10 -15.82
CA GLU A 34 -1.37 -27.93 -15.91
C GLU A 34 -0.34 -27.53 -14.86
N LYS A 35 0.44 -28.50 -14.35
CA LYS A 35 1.48 -28.19 -13.36
C LYS A 35 2.47 -27.18 -13.93
N PRO A 36 2.79 -26.12 -13.19
CA PRO A 36 3.59 -25.05 -13.74
C PRO A 36 5.05 -25.47 -13.93
N ALA A 37 5.66 -24.98 -15.00
CA ALA A 37 7.04 -25.29 -15.36
C ALA A 37 8.03 -24.46 -14.55
N ALA A 38 7.70 -23.20 -14.27
CA ALA A 38 8.54 -22.27 -13.53
C ALA A 38 7.76 -21.58 -12.40
N ILE A 39 8.41 -21.46 -11.24
CA ILE A 39 7.93 -20.71 -10.07
C ILE A 39 9.07 -19.78 -9.64
N LEU A 40 8.81 -18.49 -9.59
CA LEU A 40 9.77 -17.46 -9.18
C LEU A 40 9.14 -16.59 -8.11
N GLY A 41 9.85 -16.36 -7.00
CA GLY A 41 9.45 -15.39 -6.00
C GLY A 41 9.47 -13.98 -6.58
N LEU A 42 8.47 -13.17 -6.26
CA LEU A 42 8.41 -11.76 -6.63
C LEU A 42 8.90 -10.88 -5.46
N THR A 43 8.79 -9.55 -5.62
CA THR A 43 9.19 -8.60 -4.58
C THR A 43 8.50 -8.97 -3.26
N PRO A 44 9.26 -9.18 -2.17
CA PRO A 44 8.69 -9.68 -0.93
C PRO A 44 7.77 -8.65 -0.27
N GLY A 45 6.53 -9.02 0.04
CA GLY A 45 5.60 -8.27 0.89
C GLY A 45 5.33 -8.97 2.22
N THR A 46 4.10 -8.88 2.72
CA THR A 46 3.68 -9.63 3.91
C THR A 46 3.20 -11.06 3.57
N ASN A 47 2.69 -11.22 2.35
CA ASN A 47 2.16 -12.46 1.79
C ASN A 47 3.17 -13.10 0.83
N GLY A 48 3.00 -14.39 0.53
CA GLY A 48 3.84 -15.06 -0.45
C GLY A 48 3.36 -14.75 -1.86
N VAL A 49 4.19 -14.12 -2.69
CA VAL A 49 3.83 -13.71 -4.06
C VAL A 49 4.80 -14.32 -5.05
N PHE A 50 4.28 -15.05 -6.03
CA PHE A 50 5.07 -15.79 -7.00
C PHE A 50 4.60 -15.54 -8.42
N LYS A 51 5.54 -15.38 -9.35
CA LYS A 51 5.28 -15.53 -10.78
C LYS A 51 5.31 -17.02 -11.10
N VAL A 52 4.22 -17.50 -11.68
CA VAL A 52 4.04 -18.91 -12.03
C VAL A 52 3.63 -18.98 -13.49
N ASP A 53 4.58 -19.33 -14.35
CA ASP A 53 4.49 -19.24 -15.81
C ASP A 53 3.95 -17.87 -16.28
N GLY A 54 2.71 -17.83 -16.79
CA GLY A 54 2.02 -16.63 -17.27
C GLY A 54 1.10 -15.94 -16.24
N HIS A 55 1.18 -16.32 -14.97
CA HIS A 55 0.31 -15.83 -13.91
C HIS A 55 1.10 -15.30 -12.71
N VAL A 56 0.41 -14.57 -11.84
CA VAL A 56 0.87 -14.27 -10.48
C VAL A 56 -0.02 -15.01 -9.49
N ILE A 57 0.58 -15.64 -8.49
CA ILE A 57 -0.15 -16.22 -7.38
C ILE A 57 0.26 -15.52 -6.08
N LYS A 58 -0.72 -15.02 -5.34
CA LYS A 58 -0.55 -14.48 -3.99
C LYS A 58 -1.18 -15.45 -3.01
N ILE A 59 -0.38 -15.94 -2.07
CA ILE A 59 -0.78 -16.89 -1.03
C ILE A 59 -0.73 -16.15 0.31
N PHE A 60 -1.88 -16.10 0.97
CA PHE A 60 -2.05 -15.31 2.19
C PHE A 60 -1.51 -16.06 3.41
N VAL A 61 -1.04 -15.29 4.40
CA VAL A 61 -0.60 -15.85 5.68
C VAL A 61 -1.79 -16.57 6.34
N PRO A 62 -1.67 -17.87 6.71
CA PRO A 62 -2.74 -18.56 7.40
C PRO A 62 -3.14 -17.85 8.69
N THR A 63 -4.44 -17.82 9.01
CA THR A 63 -4.99 -17.12 10.18
C THR A 63 -4.35 -17.56 11.50
N GLN A 64 -3.89 -18.82 11.59
CA GLN A 64 -3.21 -19.35 12.79
C GLN A 64 -1.82 -18.75 13.02
N VAL A 65 -1.21 -18.15 12.00
CA VAL A 65 0.16 -17.62 12.00
C VAL A 65 0.17 -16.09 11.92
N LYS A 66 -0.86 -15.54 11.27
CA LYS A 66 -1.08 -14.11 11.07
C LYS A 66 -1.09 -13.32 12.38
N LYS A 67 -0.52 -12.12 12.35
CA LYS A 67 -0.39 -11.22 13.53
C LYS A 67 -1.41 -10.08 13.59
N TRP A 68 -2.28 -9.98 12.59
CA TRP A 68 -3.33 -8.96 12.48
C TRP A 68 -4.68 -9.61 12.24
N SER A 69 -5.75 -8.84 12.44
CA SER A 69 -7.13 -9.34 12.51
C SER A 69 -7.89 -9.25 11.20
N GLU A 70 -7.45 -8.35 10.32
CA GLU A 70 -8.05 -8.04 9.04
C GLU A 70 -7.97 -9.24 8.11
N ASP A 71 -8.95 -9.42 7.23
CA ASP A 71 -8.94 -10.50 6.24
C ASP A 71 -8.40 -9.96 4.91
N ASP A 72 -7.08 -10.00 4.74
CA ASP A 72 -6.41 -9.49 3.53
C ASP A 72 -6.93 -10.16 2.26
N PHE A 73 -7.31 -11.45 2.32
CA PHE A 73 -7.85 -12.17 1.18
C PHE A 73 -9.20 -11.60 0.76
N GLU A 74 -10.14 -11.44 1.70
CA GLU A 74 -11.45 -10.84 1.42
C GLU A 74 -11.32 -9.36 0.98
N ILE A 75 -10.48 -8.59 1.66
CA ILE A 75 -10.23 -7.17 1.34
C ILE A 75 -9.68 -7.04 -0.07
N GLU A 76 -8.60 -7.76 -0.41
CA GLU A 76 -7.95 -7.63 -1.71
C GLU A 76 -8.85 -8.15 -2.84
N THR A 77 -9.55 -9.26 -2.64
CA THR A 77 -10.51 -9.81 -3.61
C THR A 77 -11.62 -8.81 -3.93
N PHE A 78 -12.25 -8.24 -2.89
CA PHE A 78 -13.33 -7.27 -3.06
C PHE A 78 -12.86 -6.01 -3.78
N HIS A 79 -11.69 -5.49 -3.43
CA HIS A 79 -11.22 -4.22 -3.97
C HIS A 79 -10.63 -4.34 -5.37
N ILE A 80 -10.06 -5.48 -5.76
CA ILE A 80 -9.72 -5.74 -7.17
C ILE A 80 -11.00 -5.75 -8.03
N ASP A 81 -12.05 -6.47 -7.63
CA ASP A 81 -13.32 -6.49 -8.36
C ASP A 81 -13.95 -5.09 -8.44
N ARG A 82 -13.90 -4.31 -7.36
CA ARG A 82 -14.32 -2.91 -7.36
C ARG A 82 -13.49 -2.06 -8.33
N ALA A 83 -12.16 -2.18 -8.32
CA ALA A 83 -11.27 -1.43 -9.20
C ALA A 83 -11.59 -1.72 -10.68
N VAL A 84 -11.78 -2.99 -11.05
CA VAL A 84 -12.19 -3.39 -12.40
C VAL A 84 -13.52 -2.74 -12.79
N LYS A 85 -14.52 -2.73 -11.90
CA LYS A 85 -15.83 -2.09 -12.14
C LYS A 85 -15.74 -0.57 -12.34
N LEU A 86 -14.76 0.08 -11.70
CA LEU A 86 -14.48 1.50 -11.86
C LEU A 86 -13.63 1.81 -13.12
N GLY A 87 -13.25 0.78 -13.88
CA GLY A 87 -12.38 0.94 -15.05
C GLY A 87 -10.94 1.31 -14.69
N ILE A 88 -10.50 0.94 -13.48
CA ILE A 88 -9.10 1.06 -13.06
C ILE A 88 -8.36 -0.16 -13.59
N ASN A 89 -7.21 0.08 -14.23
CA ASN A 89 -6.35 -1.00 -14.70
C ASN A 89 -5.71 -1.70 -13.50
N THR A 90 -5.96 -2.99 -13.35
CA THR A 90 -5.44 -3.84 -12.30
C THR A 90 -5.40 -5.29 -12.80
N PRO A 91 -4.53 -6.18 -12.28
CA PRO A 91 -4.56 -7.59 -12.63
C PRO A 91 -5.93 -8.20 -12.37
N LYS A 92 -6.51 -8.89 -13.37
CA LYS A 92 -7.77 -9.59 -13.13
C LYS A 92 -7.54 -10.84 -12.31
N ILE A 93 -8.52 -11.15 -11.47
CA ILE A 93 -8.60 -12.43 -10.77
C ILE A 93 -9.01 -13.50 -11.78
N ILE A 94 -8.12 -14.47 -11.98
CA ILE A 94 -8.36 -15.67 -12.79
C ILE A 94 -9.10 -16.70 -11.93
N ALA A 95 -8.61 -16.90 -10.71
CA ALA A 95 -9.22 -17.76 -9.71
C ALA A 95 -8.88 -17.27 -8.30
N SER A 96 -9.72 -17.62 -7.33
CA SER A 96 -9.52 -17.29 -5.92
C SER A 96 -10.13 -18.38 -5.06
N GLY A 97 -9.49 -18.72 -3.95
CA GLY A 97 -10.05 -19.70 -3.04
C GLY A 97 -9.06 -20.12 -1.98
N PHE A 98 -9.16 -21.37 -1.56
CA PHE A 98 -8.21 -21.96 -0.62
C PHE A 98 -7.91 -23.42 -0.93
N VAL A 99 -6.72 -23.86 -0.57
CA VAL A 99 -6.36 -25.29 -0.43
C VAL A 99 -6.12 -25.61 1.04
N VAL A 100 -6.28 -26.88 1.40
CA VAL A 100 -6.16 -27.32 2.80
C VAL A 100 -5.15 -28.44 2.90
N ASP A 101 -4.16 -28.23 3.76
CA ASP A 101 -3.31 -29.29 4.30
C ASP A 101 -3.38 -29.27 5.84
N ARG A 102 -2.27 -29.01 6.54
CA ARG A 102 -2.25 -28.63 7.95
C ARG A 102 -2.83 -27.23 8.18
N TYR A 103 -2.77 -26.35 7.18
CA TYR A 103 -3.28 -24.99 7.24
C TYR A 103 -4.32 -24.75 6.13
N LYS A 104 -5.16 -23.73 6.32
CA LYS A 104 -5.98 -23.17 5.26
C LYS A 104 -5.14 -22.13 4.52
N TRP A 105 -4.82 -22.41 3.27
CA TRP A 105 -4.02 -21.55 2.40
C TRP A 105 -4.93 -20.83 1.43
N GLU A 106 -5.30 -19.60 1.77
CA GLU A 106 -6.03 -18.72 0.85
C GLU A 106 -5.10 -18.22 -0.25
N TYR A 107 -5.64 -18.08 -1.45
CA TYR A 107 -4.88 -17.60 -2.60
C TYR A 107 -5.72 -16.76 -3.57
N LEU A 108 -5.01 -15.84 -4.24
CA LEU A 108 -5.43 -15.20 -5.47
C LEU A 108 -4.52 -15.65 -6.62
N LEU A 109 -5.12 -16.12 -7.70
CA LEU A 109 -4.45 -16.34 -8.98
C LEU A 109 -4.83 -15.19 -9.91
N LEU A 110 -3.85 -14.42 -10.35
CA LEU A 110 -3.99 -13.16 -11.07
C LEU A 110 -3.35 -13.24 -12.46
N GLU A 111 -3.86 -12.44 -13.39
CA GLU A 111 -3.16 -12.15 -14.65
C GLU A 111 -1.76 -11.59 -14.37
N TYR A 112 -0.74 -12.06 -15.10
CA TYR A 112 0.58 -11.44 -15.04
C TYR A 112 0.61 -10.15 -15.87
N LEU A 113 1.04 -9.05 -15.25
CA LEU A 113 1.28 -7.79 -15.95
C LEU A 113 2.73 -7.71 -16.44
N ASP A 114 2.90 -7.56 -17.75
CA ASP A 114 4.19 -7.19 -18.37
C ASP A 114 4.39 -5.67 -18.27
N ALA A 115 4.58 -5.21 -17.03
CA ALA A 115 4.72 -3.82 -16.64
C ALA A 115 5.90 -3.64 -15.67
N ALA A 116 6.44 -2.42 -15.59
CA ALA A 116 7.52 -2.08 -14.69
C ALA A 116 7.02 -1.24 -13.51
N GLU A 117 7.61 -1.42 -12.32
CA GLU A 117 7.34 -0.60 -11.15
C GLU A 117 7.60 0.89 -11.45
N ALA A 118 6.64 1.74 -11.06
CA ALA A 118 6.66 3.17 -11.32
C ALA A 118 7.86 3.86 -10.67
N GLY A 119 8.32 3.38 -9.51
CA GLY A 119 9.49 3.93 -8.80
C GLY A 119 10.75 4.08 -9.64
N HIS A 120 10.97 3.16 -10.58
CA HIS A 120 12.10 3.21 -11.50
C HIS A 120 11.83 4.08 -12.73
N ALA A 121 10.59 4.06 -13.24
CA ALA A 121 10.18 4.80 -14.43
C ALA A 121 10.12 6.31 -14.16
N VAL A 122 9.46 6.71 -13.08
CA VAL A 122 9.16 8.10 -12.72
C VAL A 122 10.42 8.95 -12.57
N LYS A 123 11.50 8.38 -12.00
CA LYS A 123 12.80 9.07 -11.82
C LYS A 123 13.44 9.52 -13.14
N LYS A 124 13.08 8.88 -14.26
CA LYS A 124 13.66 9.13 -15.59
C LYS A 124 12.71 9.89 -16.51
N MET A 125 11.47 10.17 -16.07
CA MET A 125 10.48 10.85 -16.88
C MET A 125 10.88 12.31 -17.16
N PRO A 126 10.81 12.76 -18.42
CA PRO A 126 10.82 14.18 -18.75
C PRO A 126 9.59 14.90 -18.15
N GLU A 127 9.63 16.23 -18.13
CA GLU A 127 8.64 17.05 -17.43
C GLU A 127 7.20 16.90 -17.96
N ASP A 128 7.02 16.77 -19.27
CA ASP A 128 5.72 16.53 -19.91
C ASP A 128 5.12 15.17 -19.52
N GLN A 129 5.95 14.13 -19.42
CA GLN A 129 5.53 12.82 -18.95
C GLN A 129 5.21 12.83 -17.46
N LYS A 130 5.97 13.56 -16.64
CA LYS A 130 5.65 13.76 -15.22
C LYS A 130 4.29 14.42 -15.04
N ARG A 131 3.99 15.44 -15.85
CA ARG A 131 2.68 16.11 -15.84
C ARG A 131 1.55 15.12 -16.15
N ALA A 132 1.67 14.36 -17.24
CA ALA A 132 0.65 13.38 -17.62
C ALA A 132 0.46 12.31 -16.53
N PHE A 133 1.56 11.77 -16.01
CA PHE A 133 1.54 10.75 -14.96
C PHE A 133 0.88 11.25 -13.67
N ALA A 134 1.23 12.46 -13.19
CA ALA A 134 0.64 13.01 -11.98
C ALA A 134 -0.88 13.23 -12.11
N PHE A 135 -1.36 13.67 -13.28
CA PHE A 135 -2.80 13.79 -13.53
C PHE A 135 -3.50 12.43 -13.63
N GLU A 136 -2.86 11.44 -14.24
CA GLU A 136 -3.40 10.09 -14.31
C GLU A 136 -3.54 9.49 -12.91
N ILE A 137 -2.50 9.60 -12.07
CA ILE A 137 -2.56 9.17 -10.66
C ILE A 137 -3.66 9.91 -9.92
N ARG A 138 -3.78 11.24 -10.08
CA ARG A 138 -4.85 12.01 -9.44
C ARG A 138 -6.24 11.52 -9.87
N SER A 139 -6.44 11.32 -11.17
CA SER A 139 -7.70 10.81 -11.71
C SER A 139 -8.04 9.41 -11.20
N LEU A 140 -7.04 8.52 -11.07
CA LEU A 140 -7.23 7.18 -10.51
C LEU A 140 -7.60 7.24 -9.03
N VAL A 141 -6.93 8.09 -8.24
CA VAL A 141 -7.27 8.30 -6.82
C VAL A 141 -8.69 8.84 -6.67
N ASP A 142 -9.05 9.86 -7.43
CA ASP A 142 -10.40 10.44 -7.38
C ASP A 142 -11.47 9.38 -7.75
N LYS A 143 -11.21 8.53 -8.75
CA LYS A 143 -12.08 7.39 -9.08
C LYS A 143 -12.16 6.35 -7.97
N MET A 144 -11.05 5.99 -7.35
CA MET A 144 -11.02 5.03 -6.23
C MET A 144 -11.78 5.57 -5.03
N ASN A 145 -11.63 6.86 -4.73
CA ASN A 145 -12.28 7.54 -3.62
C ASN A 145 -13.77 7.85 -3.90
N ASP A 146 -14.26 7.64 -5.12
CA ASP A 146 -15.67 7.85 -5.46
C ASP A 146 -16.57 6.75 -4.88
N CYS A 147 -17.34 7.07 -3.84
CA CYS A 147 -18.45 6.26 -3.34
C CYS A 147 -19.35 7.04 -2.37
N ASP A 148 -20.67 6.93 -2.55
CA ASP A 148 -21.65 7.70 -1.78
C ASP A 148 -21.70 7.36 -0.28
N LYS A 149 -21.41 6.12 0.15
CA LYS A 149 -21.33 5.74 1.58
C LYS A 149 -20.48 4.48 1.79
N PRO A 150 -19.26 4.57 2.36
CA PRO A 150 -18.53 3.37 2.73
C PRO A 150 -19.26 2.62 3.86
N MET A 151 -19.39 1.30 3.75
CA MET A 151 -19.89 0.44 4.83
C MET A 151 -18.72 -0.04 5.70
N ILE A 152 -18.80 0.26 7.02
CA ILE A 152 -17.96 -0.23 8.16
C ILE A 152 -16.88 0.74 8.69
N ALA A 153 -16.58 0.59 9.99
CA ALA A 153 -16.33 1.59 11.03
C ALA A 153 -15.07 2.46 10.92
N GLN A 154 -15.30 3.78 10.79
CA GLN A 154 -14.31 4.86 10.91
C GLN A 154 -13.56 4.85 12.25
N GLU A 155 -14.20 4.38 13.32
CA GLU A 155 -13.68 4.41 14.69
C GLU A 155 -12.42 3.56 14.88
N ARG A 156 -12.15 2.57 14.02
CA ARG A 156 -10.93 1.75 14.13
C ARG A 156 -9.67 2.43 13.60
N LEU A 157 -9.78 3.40 12.70
CA LEU A 157 -8.62 3.97 12.02
C LEU A 157 -7.69 4.69 13.00
N VAL A 158 -8.25 5.57 13.84
CA VAL A 158 -7.49 6.32 14.85
C VAL A 158 -6.86 5.37 15.88
N ASP A 159 -7.61 4.37 16.33
CA ASP A 159 -7.09 3.37 17.28
C ASP A 159 -5.92 2.58 16.70
N ARG A 160 -5.97 2.18 15.42
CA ARG A 160 -4.86 1.48 14.75
C ARG A 160 -3.58 2.32 14.75
N VAL A 161 -3.70 3.63 14.51
CA VAL A 161 -2.54 4.54 14.52
C VAL A 161 -1.98 4.73 15.92
N ILE A 162 -2.84 5.05 16.91
CA ILE A 162 -2.42 5.37 18.29
C ILE A 162 -1.88 4.14 19.01
N LEU A 163 -2.57 2.99 18.88
CA LEU A 163 -2.18 1.74 19.55
C LEU A 163 -1.13 0.95 18.77
N GLY A 164 -0.93 1.31 17.49
CA GLY A 164 0.02 0.70 16.57
C GLY A 164 1.47 0.82 17.02
N GLN A 165 2.34 0.00 16.44
CA GLN A 165 3.76 -0.04 16.82
C GLN A 165 4.59 1.08 16.17
N ARG A 166 4.14 1.61 15.03
CA ARG A 166 4.95 2.47 14.15
C ARG A 166 5.26 3.85 14.74
N TRP A 167 4.44 4.32 15.67
CA TRP A 167 4.69 5.56 16.41
C TRP A 167 5.40 5.35 17.76
N LYS A 168 5.57 4.11 18.24
CA LYS A 168 6.12 3.85 19.58
C LYS A 168 7.59 4.23 19.76
N ALA A 169 8.35 4.26 18.66
CA ALA A 169 9.75 4.68 18.70
C ALA A 169 9.93 6.20 18.82
N TYR A 170 8.87 6.99 18.63
CA TYR A 170 8.92 8.45 18.71
C TYR A 170 8.93 8.93 20.17
N PRO A 171 9.42 10.15 20.48
CA PRO A 171 9.36 10.70 21.83
C PRO A 171 7.94 10.71 22.40
N HIS A 172 7.78 10.42 23.70
CA HIS A 172 6.46 10.33 24.35
C HIS A 172 5.56 11.54 24.10
N LYS A 173 6.12 12.75 24.19
CA LYS A 173 5.42 14.00 23.89
C LYS A 173 4.83 14.07 22.48
N ILE A 174 5.46 13.41 21.50
CA ILE A 174 4.96 13.32 20.12
C ILE A 174 3.81 12.33 20.04
N GLN A 175 3.91 11.20 20.75
CA GLN A 175 2.83 10.21 20.83
C GLN A 175 1.58 10.81 21.51
N GLU A 176 1.75 11.55 22.60
CA GLU A 176 0.66 12.27 23.29
C GLU A 176 0.02 13.32 22.36
N ALA A 177 0.84 14.18 21.74
CA ALA A 177 0.34 15.20 20.82
C ALA A 177 -0.39 14.58 19.62
N LEU A 178 0.07 13.42 19.12
CA LEU A 178 -0.59 12.67 18.05
C LEU A 178 -1.95 12.15 18.49
N ALA A 179 -2.02 11.52 19.67
CA ALA A 179 -3.27 11.03 20.22
C ALA A 179 -4.28 12.17 20.43
N ASP A 180 -3.83 13.30 20.99
CA ASP A 180 -4.66 14.49 21.17
C ASP A 180 -5.17 15.03 19.82
N TYR A 181 -4.29 15.16 18.82
CA TYR A 181 -4.66 15.61 17.49
C TYR A 181 -5.70 14.69 16.82
N LEU A 182 -5.44 13.38 16.82
CA LEU A 182 -6.31 12.40 16.17
C LEU A 182 -7.64 12.21 16.90
N SER A 183 -7.71 12.44 18.21
CA SER A 183 -8.97 12.41 18.97
C SER A 183 -9.99 13.45 18.51
N GLY A 184 -9.51 14.56 17.91
CA GLY A 184 -10.33 15.66 17.43
C GLY A 184 -10.56 15.67 15.91
N ILE A 185 -10.08 14.68 15.17
CA ILE A 185 -10.14 14.70 13.70
C ILE A 185 -11.57 14.39 13.19
N ASP A 186 -12.01 15.12 12.16
CA ASP A 186 -13.32 14.87 11.54
C ASP A 186 -13.21 13.75 10.49
N LEU A 187 -13.87 12.61 10.77
CA LEU A 187 -13.92 11.45 9.89
C LEU A 187 -15.26 11.31 9.15
N LYS A 188 -16.14 12.33 9.17
CA LYS A 188 -17.46 12.23 8.53
C LYS A 188 -17.39 11.99 7.02
N ALA A 189 -16.38 12.52 6.34
CA ALA A 189 -16.19 12.40 4.90
C ALA A 189 -15.11 11.35 4.55
N CYS A 190 -15.42 10.08 4.81
CA CYS A 190 -14.56 8.96 4.39
C CYS A 190 -14.99 8.37 3.05
N CYS A 191 -14.02 7.79 2.36
CA CYS A 191 -14.17 7.05 1.11
C CYS A 191 -13.38 5.73 1.17
N TYR A 192 -13.49 4.91 0.15
CA TYR A 192 -12.55 3.81 -0.07
C TYR A 192 -11.20 4.39 -0.49
N VAL A 193 -10.15 4.00 0.22
CA VAL A 193 -8.76 4.37 -0.08
C VAL A 193 -7.95 3.09 -0.24
N HIS A 194 -7.11 3.02 -1.26
CA HIS A 194 -6.14 1.94 -1.47
C HIS A 194 -5.17 1.84 -0.29
N GLY A 195 -4.70 2.98 0.23
CA GLY A 195 -3.94 3.03 1.48
C GLY A 195 -2.49 2.56 1.41
N ASP A 196 -1.99 2.22 0.22
CA ASP A 196 -0.59 1.85 -0.01
C ASP A 196 -0.13 2.12 -1.46
N LEU A 197 -0.49 3.29 -2.00
CA LEU A 197 -0.09 3.71 -3.36
C LEU A 197 1.38 4.16 -3.40
N THR A 198 2.27 3.20 -3.22
CA THR A 198 3.73 3.33 -3.22
C THR A 198 4.32 3.12 -4.61
N ALA A 199 5.62 3.35 -4.73
CA ALA A 199 6.39 3.16 -5.96
C ALA A 199 6.37 1.73 -6.52
N GLU A 200 6.13 0.73 -5.65
CA GLU A 200 6.11 -0.70 -5.98
C GLU A 200 4.70 -1.20 -6.35
N ASN A 201 3.65 -0.54 -5.83
CA ASN A 201 2.25 -0.92 -6.07
C ASN A 201 1.61 -0.21 -7.27
N VAL A 202 2.39 0.63 -7.97
CA VAL A 202 1.99 1.26 -9.22
C VAL A 202 2.89 0.76 -10.33
N MET A 203 2.28 0.20 -11.37
CA MET A 203 2.97 -0.42 -12.50
C MET A 203 2.69 0.37 -13.78
N ILE A 204 3.68 0.48 -14.67
CA ILE A 204 3.56 1.16 -15.96
C ILE A 204 3.89 0.16 -17.06
N ASP A 205 2.92 -0.08 -17.94
CA ASP A 205 3.12 -0.99 -19.08
C ASP A 205 3.98 -0.36 -20.19
N LYS A 206 4.35 -1.16 -21.19
CA LYS A 206 5.20 -0.72 -22.32
C LYS A 206 4.57 0.38 -23.17
N VAL A 207 3.26 0.58 -23.09
CA VAL A 207 2.50 1.59 -23.84
C VAL A 207 2.29 2.85 -22.98
N GLY A 208 2.63 2.77 -21.69
CA GLY A 208 2.57 3.87 -20.74
C GLY A 208 1.30 3.91 -19.90
N HIS A 209 0.44 2.89 -19.94
CA HIS A 209 -0.73 2.87 -19.04
C HIS A 209 -0.33 2.54 -17.62
N VAL A 210 -0.96 3.22 -16.67
CA VAL A 210 -0.80 2.96 -15.25
C VAL A 210 -1.74 1.83 -14.82
N HIS A 211 -1.19 0.88 -14.06
CA HIS A 211 -1.90 -0.22 -13.40
C HIS A 211 -1.65 -0.16 -11.90
N ILE A 212 -2.68 -0.46 -11.11
CA ILE A 212 -2.62 -0.47 -9.64
C ILE A 212 -2.70 -1.92 -9.14
N ILE A 213 -1.83 -2.29 -8.21
CA ILE A 213 -1.74 -3.64 -7.63
C ILE A 213 -1.73 -3.57 -6.09
N ASP A 214 -1.92 -4.73 -5.46
CA ASP A 214 -1.89 -4.92 -4.00
C ASP A 214 -2.91 -4.11 -3.21
N PHE A 215 -4.15 -4.60 -3.20
CA PHE A 215 -5.25 -3.94 -2.49
C PHE A 215 -5.40 -4.39 -1.03
N ALA A 216 -4.42 -5.10 -0.46
CA ALA A 216 -4.56 -5.70 0.87
C ALA A 216 -4.72 -4.66 2.01
N ASP A 217 -4.13 -3.47 1.85
CA ASP A 217 -4.22 -2.37 2.82
C ASP A 217 -5.41 -1.41 2.56
N THR A 218 -6.30 -1.78 1.63
CA THR A 218 -7.46 -0.95 1.29
C THR A 218 -8.39 -0.82 2.49
N THR A 219 -8.80 0.42 2.77
CA THR A 219 -9.60 0.72 3.95
C THR A 219 -10.57 1.88 3.71
N ILE A 220 -11.28 2.29 4.76
CA ILE A 220 -12.18 3.43 4.74
C ILE A 220 -11.52 4.56 5.52
N ALA A 221 -11.17 5.63 4.82
CA ALA A 221 -10.49 6.78 5.40
C ALA A 221 -10.86 8.07 4.65
N PRO A 222 -10.53 9.25 5.18
CA PRO A 222 -10.59 10.48 4.41
C PRO A 222 -9.69 10.40 3.17
N SER A 223 -10.07 11.06 2.07
CA SER A 223 -9.31 10.98 0.80
C SER A 223 -7.85 11.42 0.93
N TYR A 224 -7.56 12.34 1.86
CA TYR A 224 -6.19 12.80 2.14
C TYR A 224 -5.28 11.70 2.70
N TYR A 225 -5.82 10.56 3.13
CA TYR A 225 -5.07 9.38 3.56
C TYR A 225 -4.10 8.90 2.47
N GLU A 226 -4.50 8.94 1.20
CA GLU A 226 -3.70 8.45 0.06
C GLU A 226 -2.45 9.29 -0.22
N HIS A 227 -2.45 10.55 0.19
CA HIS A 227 -1.54 11.54 -0.35
C HIS A 227 -0.09 11.36 0.12
N ALA A 228 0.11 10.88 1.35
CA ALA A 228 1.44 10.65 1.92
C ALA A 228 2.24 9.57 1.17
N PRO A 229 1.76 8.33 0.99
CA PRO A 229 2.51 7.32 0.23
C PRO A 229 2.75 7.75 -1.22
N ILE A 230 1.77 8.39 -1.86
CA ILE A 230 1.92 8.91 -3.22
C ILE A 230 3.06 9.94 -3.29
N CYS A 231 3.05 10.96 -2.43
CA CYS A 231 3.97 12.07 -2.58
C CYS A 231 5.38 11.76 -2.07
N PHE A 232 5.50 10.97 -0.99
CA PHE A 232 6.79 10.72 -0.35
C PHE A 232 7.50 9.48 -0.89
N ASP A 233 6.75 8.50 -1.37
CA ASP A 233 7.29 7.25 -1.91
C ASP A 233 7.16 7.19 -3.44
N LEU A 234 5.94 7.11 -4.00
CA LEU A 234 5.72 6.98 -5.45
C LEU A 234 6.38 8.12 -6.26
N PHE A 235 6.15 9.37 -5.84
CA PHE A 235 6.80 10.55 -6.45
C PHE A 235 8.19 10.82 -5.87
N GLY A 236 8.58 10.16 -4.79
CA GLY A 236 9.89 10.31 -4.18
C GLY A 236 10.20 11.72 -3.67
N CYS A 237 9.18 12.51 -3.30
CA CYS A 237 9.25 13.94 -2.97
C CYS A 237 9.54 14.87 -4.16
N ASP A 238 9.34 14.43 -5.41
CA ASP A 238 9.53 15.29 -6.58
C ASP A 238 8.50 16.44 -6.61
N LYS A 239 8.99 17.66 -6.42
CA LYS A 239 8.18 18.89 -6.39
C LYS A 239 7.26 19.03 -7.60
N THR A 240 7.76 18.69 -8.79
CA THR A 240 7.02 18.87 -10.05
C THR A 240 5.82 17.93 -10.11
N LEU A 241 6.00 16.65 -9.76
CA LEU A 241 4.91 15.69 -9.68
C LEU A 241 3.86 16.09 -8.65
N ILE A 242 4.30 16.48 -7.45
CA ILE A 242 3.40 16.90 -6.37
C ILE A 242 2.57 18.11 -6.80
N ARG A 243 3.17 19.08 -7.49
CA ARG A 243 2.46 20.26 -8.00
C ARG A 243 1.41 19.94 -9.04
N TYR A 244 1.70 19.02 -9.96
CA TYR A 244 0.71 18.60 -10.95
C TYR A 244 -0.41 17.75 -10.33
N TYR A 245 -0.10 16.91 -9.34
CA TYR A 245 -1.09 16.09 -8.64
C TYR A 245 -2.09 16.95 -7.83
N PHE A 246 -1.62 18.03 -7.22
CA PHE A 246 -2.46 18.99 -6.47
C PHE A 246 -2.75 20.26 -7.27
N GLU A 247 -2.93 20.16 -8.60
CA GLU A 247 -3.20 21.32 -9.44
C GLU A 247 -4.33 22.19 -8.86
N GLY A 248 -4.04 23.49 -8.68
CA GLY A 248 -4.97 24.47 -8.11
C GLY A 248 -4.80 24.75 -6.61
N LEU A 249 -3.99 23.97 -5.88
CA LEU A 249 -3.65 24.27 -4.48
C LEU A 249 -2.32 25.02 -4.34
N ASP A 250 -2.25 25.91 -3.35
CA ASP A 250 -1.00 26.55 -2.93
C ASP A 250 -0.16 25.63 -2.03
N ASP A 251 1.10 26.02 -1.76
CA ASP A 251 2.02 25.21 -0.94
C ASP A 251 1.48 24.89 0.45
N LYS A 252 0.82 25.87 1.09
CA LYS A 252 0.32 25.69 2.45
C LYS A 252 -0.83 24.70 2.47
N GLN A 253 -1.71 24.76 1.47
CA GLN A 253 -2.80 23.80 1.31
C GLN A 253 -2.27 22.39 1.04
N ILE A 254 -1.28 22.24 0.16
CA ILE A 254 -0.66 20.93 -0.14
C ILE A 254 0.00 20.34 1.12
N ILE A 255 0.79 21.15 1.84
CA ILE A 255 1.44 20.72 3.09
C ILE A 255 0.40 20.31 4.13
N GLU A 256 -0.73 21.01 4.22
CA GLU A 256 -1.81 20.67 5.16
C GLU A 256 -2.45 19.31 4.84
N GLU A 257 -2.74 19.05 3.56
CA GLU A 257 -3.29 17.78 3.09
C GLU A 257 -2.32 16.62 3.36
N LEU A 258 -1.04 16.80 3.04
CA LEU A 258 0.02 15.82 3.30
C LEU A 258 0.22 15.58 4.80
N TYR A 259 0.19 16.63 5.60
CA TYR A 259 0.32 16.55 7.06
C TYR A 259 -0.82 15.72 7.66
N LYS A 260 -2.08 16.03 7.30
CA LYS A 260 -3.25 15.28 7.78
C LYS A 260 -3.16 13.82 7.38
N GLY A 261 -2.92 13.55 6.10
CA GLY A 261 -2.75 12.20 5.56
C GLY A 261 -1.69 11.42 6.31
N LEU A 262 -0.51 12.01 6.46
CA LEU A 262 0.63 11.38 7.14
C LEU A 262 0.32 11.02 8.60
N LEU A 263 -0.38 11.89 9.34
CA LEU A 263 -0.67 11.64 10.75
C LEU A 263 -1.71 10.55 10.98
N ILE A 264 -2.70 10.43 10.10
CA ILE A 264 -3.74 9.39 10.21
C ILE A 264 -3.37 8.08 9.50
N HIS A 265 -2.29 8.06 8.71
CA HIS A 265 -1.90 6.86 7.97
C HIS A 265 -1.43 5.74 8.90
N ASP A 266 -1.88 4.51 8.66
CA ASP A 266 -1.44 3.33 9.42
C ASP A 266 0.08 3.13 9.34
N PHE A 267 0.70 3.58 8.25
CA PHE A 267 2.16 3.58 8.04
C PHE A 267 2.85 4.93 8.30
N GLY A 268 2.11 5.93 8.78
CA GLY A 268 2.56 7.32 8.89
C GLY A 268 3.86 7.50 9.67
N GLY A 269 4.03 6.76 10.77
CA GLY A 269 5.26 6.79 11.57
C GLY A 269 6.51 6.27 10.83
N GLU A 270 6.38 5.28 9.95
CA GLU A 270 7.53 4.83 9.14
C GLU A 270 7.79 5.77 7.97
N ILE A 271 6.73 6.26 7.32
CA ILE A 271 6.83 7.24 6.23
C ILE A 271 7.54 8.51 6.74
N LEU A 272 7.14 9.04 7.90
CA LEU A 272 7.78 10.21 8.50
C LEU A 272 9.25 9.96 8.82
N LYS A 273 9.59 8.78 9.33
CA LYS A 273 10.98 8.41 9.63
C LYS A 273 11.84 8.39 8.37
N ILE A 274 11.33 7.85 7.26
CA ILE A 274 12.00 7.88 5.95
C ILE A 274 12.15 9.33 5.48
N LEU A 275 11.09 10.13 5.59
CA LEU A 275 11.08 11.54 5.17
C LEU A 275 12.12 12.36 5.95
N MET A 276 12.20 12.18 7.27
CA MET A 276 13.21 12.83 8.12
C MET A 276 14.63 12.44 7.74
N GLY A 277 14.86 11.19 7.32
CA GLY A 277 16.16 10.74 6.82
C GLY A 277 16.57 11.40 5.50
N LYS A 278 15.62 11.91 4.71
CA LYS A 278 15.90 12.74 3.51
C LYS A 278 16.29 14.18 3.88
N CYS A 279 15.80 14.69 5.01
CA CYS A 279 16.16 16.00 5.55
C CYS A 279 17.52 15.92 6.29
N LYS A 280 18.28 17.02 6.31
CA LYS A 280 19.68 17.02 6.80
C LYS A 280 19.84 16.45 8.22
N ASN A 281 20.34 15.22 8.35
CA ASN A 281 20.72 14.55 9.61
C ASN A 281 19.67 14.63 10.73
N ARG A 282 18.37 14.66 10.42
CA ARG A 282 17.31 14.62 11.44
C ARG A 282 16.95 13.17 11.74
N THR A 283 16.69 12.90 13.01
CA THR A 283 16.15 11.62 13.49
C THR A 283 14.81 11.87 14.17
N ILE A 284 14.00 10.82 14.30
CA ILE A 284 12.70 10.90 14.99
C ILE A 284 12.80 11.41 16.44
N GLN A 285 13.99 11.30 17.06
CA GLN A 285 14.25 11.77 18.42
C GLN A 285 14.38 13.30 18.52
N ASP A 286 14.66 13.97 17.39
CA ASP A 286 14.84 15.42 17.33
C ASP A 286 13.49 16.18 17.30
N LEU A 287 12.37 15.46 17.15
CA LEU A 287 11.04 16.05 17.14
C LEU A 287 10.67 16.59 18.53
N SER A 288 10.36 17.88 18.57
CA SER A 288 9.87 18.59 19.76
C SER A 288 8.37 18.85 19.78
N GLY A 289 7.70 18.81 18.62
CA GLY A 289 6.25 18.91 18.51
C GLY A 289 5.77 18.52 17.11
N LEU A 290 4.46 18.26 16.97
CA LEU A 290 3.87 17.87 15.68
C LEU A 290 3.96 18.97 14.62
N ASP A 291 3.93 20.24 15.01
CA ASP A 291 3.99 21.37 14.05
C ASP A 291 5.26 21.33 13.17
N GLN A 292 6.35 20.77 13.69
CA GLN A 292 7.62 20.60 12.94
C GLN A 292 7.49 19.64 11.77
N ILE A 293 6.48 18.77 11.74
CA ILE A 293 6.26 17.83 10.63
C ILE A 293 5.93 18.61 9.35
N LYS A 294 5.20 19.74 9.45
CA LYS A 294 4.92 20.59 8.27
C LYS A 294 6.20 21.20 7.69
N GLU A 295 7.13 21.60 8.55
CA GLU A 295 8.45 22.09 8.13
C GLU A 295 9.26 20.98 7.44
N ILE A 296 9.21 19.76 7.97
CA ILE A 296 9.88 18.59 7.37
C ILE A 296 9.29 18.27 6.00
N ILE A 297 7.95 18.31 5.87
CA ILE A 297 7.26 18.12 4.57
C ILE A 297 7.72 19.19 3.58
N SER A 298 7.69 20.46 3.97
CA SER A 298 8.18 21.58 3.13
C SER A 298 9.64 21.39 2.71
N GLU A 299 10.54 21.08 3.66
CA GLU A 299 11.96 20.86 3.38
C GLU A 299 12.19 19.70 2.39
N ALA A 300 11.51 18.56 2.61
CA ALA A 300 11.70 17.36 1.81
C ALA A 300 11.11 17.48 0.39
N THR A 301 10.00 18.21 0.24
CA THR A 301 9.29 18.36 -1.05
C THR A 301 9.66 19.63 -1.80
N GLY A 302 10.32 20.58 -1.12
CA GLY A 302 10.63 21.90 -1.66
C GLY A 302 9.40 22.78 -1.90
N LEU A 303 8.26 22.47 -1.28
CA LEU A 303 7.04 23.29 -1.28
C LEU A 303 7.18 24.50 -0.36
#